data_AF-A0A178V0L7-F1
#
_entry.id   AF-A0A178V0L7-F1
#
_cell.length_a   1.000
_cell.length_b   1.000
_cell.length_c   1.000
_cell.angle_alpha   90.00
_cell.angle_beta   90.00
_cell.angle_gamma   90.00
#
_symmetry.space_group_name_H-M   'P 1'
#
loop_
_entity.id
_entity.type
_entity.pdbx_description
1 polymer ?
#
loop_
_entity_poly.entity_id
_entity_poly.type
_entity_poly.pdbx_seq_one_letter_code
_entity_poly.pdbx_strand_id
1 'polypeptide(L)'
;MLIYKPKHYVEGPFSRSAVNYNAGCKTALSNVVMAVAVAVTLLFLTPLFYYTPLVVLSSIIIAAMLGLVDYEAAIHLWKLDKFDFFVCLSAYLGVVFGTIEIGLILSVGISVMRLVLFVGRPKIYVMGNIQNSEIYRNIEHYPQAITRSSLLILHIDGPIYFANSTYLRDRIGRWIDEEEDKLRTSGDISLQYIVLDMSAVGNIDTSGISMLEELNKILGRRELKLVIANPGAEVMKKLSKSTFIESIGKERIYLTVAEAVAACDFMLHTAKPDSPVPEFNNV
;
A
#
# COMPACT_ATOMS: atom_id res chain seq x y z
N MET A 1 49.33 9.25 30.51
CA MET A 1 48.52 10.05 29.57
C MET A 1 48.09 9.13 28.44
N LEU A 2 46.96 8.45 28.63
CA LEU A 2 46.40 7.46 27.71
C LEU A 2 45.75 8.20 26.53
N ILE A 3 46.32 8.07 25.33
CA ILE A 3 45.74 8.57 24.10
C ILE A 3 44.64 7.59 23.67
N TYR A 4 43.40 7.86 24.09
CA TYR A 4 42.21 7.21 23.56
C TYR A 4 41.94 7.79 22.16
N LYS A 5 42.55 7.21 21.11
CA LYS A 5 42.12 7.48 19.73
C LYS A 5 40.87 6.65 19.42
N PRO A 6 39.83 7.22 18.79
CA PRO A 6 38.66 6.46 18.38
C PRO A 6 39.07 5.39 17.36
N LYS A 7 38.55 4.17 17.51
CA LYS A 7 38.60 3.14 16.45
C LYS A 7 37.85 3.69 15.25
N HIS A 8 38.57 3.98 14.17
CA HIS A 8 37.95 4.24 12.88
C HIS A 8 37.36 2.92 12.37
N TYR A 9 36.04 2.89 12.15
CA TYR A 9 35.41 1.77 11.47
C TYR A 9 35.91 1.75 10.03
N VAL A 10 36.58 0.66 9.65
CA VAL A 10 37.06 0.44 8.28
C VAL A 10 36.01 -0.40 7.57
N GLU A 11 35.08 0.27 6.90
CA GLU A 11 34.20 -0.38 5.95
C GLU A 11 34.94 -0.63 4.63
N GLY A 12 34.50 -1.63 3.87
CA GLY A 12 35.08 -1.96 2.57
C GLY A 12 34.90 -0.78 1.61
N PRO A 13 35.96 -0.10 1.15
CA PRO A 13 35.79 1.07 0.30
C PRO A 13 35.28 0.64 -1.08
N PHE A 14 34.09 1.12 -1.45
CA PHE A 14 33.44 0.84 -2.74
C PHE A 14 34.38 1.03 -3.94
N SER A 15 35.22 2.06 -3.90
CA SER A 15 36.21 2.34 -4.93
C SER A 15 37.22 1.19 -5.13
N ARG A 16 37.70 0.53 -4.07
CA ARG A 16 38.64 -0.61 -4.21
C ARG A 16 37.95 -1.84 -4.78
N SER A 17 36.72 -2.12 -4.33
CA SER A 17 35.93 -3.25 -4.83
C SER A 17 35.57 -3.08 -6.30
N ALA A 18 35.21 -1.87 -6.75
CA ALA A 18 34.89 -1.58 -8.14
C ALA A 18 36.09 -1.77 -9.07
N VAL A 19 37.28 -1.28 -8.67
CA VAL A 19 38.51 -1.50 -9.45
C VAL A 19 38.89 -2.98 -9.49
N ASN A 20 38.76 -3.69 -8.37
CA ASN A 20 39.04 -5.13 -8.29
C ASN A 20 38.10 -5.96 -9.17
N TYR A 21 36.81 -5.58 -9.24
CA TYR A 21 35.82 -6.17 -10.12
C TYR A 21 36.14 -5.90 -11.60
N ASN A 22 36.44 -4.64 -11.96
CA ASN A 22 36.80 -4.26 -13.32
C ASN A 22 38.11 -4.89 -13.80
N ALA A 23 39.04 -5.20 -12.89
CA ALA A 23 40.27 -5.93 -13.19
C ALA A 23 40.05 -7.44 -13.42
N GLY A 24 38.81 -7.94 -13.30
CA GLY A 24 38.45 -9.34 -13.55
C GLY A 24 38.84 -10.31 -12.43
N CYS A 25 39.10 -9.81 -11.23
CA CYS A 25 39.49 -10.66 -10.10
C CYS A 25 38.31 -11.50 -9.58
N LYS A 26 38.52 -12.80 -9.41
CA LYS A 26 37.48 -13.78 -9.03
C LYS A 26 37.68 -14.43 -7.66
N THR A 27 38.82 -14.15 -7.00
CA THR A 27 39.25 -14.85 -5.79
C THR A 27 39.64 -13.87 -4.69
N ALA A 28 39.41 -14.24 -3.43
CA ALA A 28 39.83 -13.46 -2.25
C ALA A 28 41.36 -13.22 -2.17
N LEU A 29 42.16 -13.99 -2.92
CA LEU A 29 43.61 -13.79 -3.06
C LEU A 29 43.96 -12.39 -3.55
N SER A 30 43.09 -11.74 -4.34
CA SER A 30 43.31 -10.35 -4.79
C SER A 30 43.45 -9.38 -3.61
N ASN A 31 42.67 -9.57 -2.54
CA ASN A 31 42.77 -8.73 -1.35
C ASN A 31 44.10 -8.92 -0.61
N VAL A 32 44.66 -10.13 -0.63
CA VAL A 32 45.98 -10.43 -0.05
C VAL A 32 47.08 -9.76 -0.87
N VAL A 33 47.04 -9.88 -2.20
CA VAL A 33 47.99 -9.22 -3.11
C VAL A 33 47.93 -7.70 -2.94
N MET A 34 46.72 -7.13 -2.86
CA MET A 34 46.52 -5.71 -2.59
C MET A 34 47.10 -5.29 -1.23
N ALA A 35 46.88 -6.08 -0.17
CA ALA A 35 47.43 -5.79 1.16
C ALA A 35 48.97 -5.83 1.17
N VAL A 36 49.58 -6.81 0.50
CA VAL A 36 51.04 -6.90 0.35
C VAL A 36 51.58 -5.73 -0.46
N ALA A 37 50.93 -5.38 -1.57
CA ALA A 37 51.33 -4.23 -2.38
C ALA A 37 51.30 -2.94 -1.55
N VAL A 38 50.23 -2.69 -0.80
CA VAL A 38 50.13 -1.55 0.12
C VAL A 38 51.24 -1.59 1.18
N ALA A 39 51.55 -2.75 1.77
CA ALA A 39 52.62 -2.89 2.75
C ALA A 39 54.00 -2.53 2.16
N VAL A 40 54.30 -3.01 0.94
CA VAL A 40 55.54 -2.68 0.21
C VAL A 40 55.59 -1.18 -0.10
N THR A 41 54.48 -0.61 -0.58
CA THR A 41 54.38 0.84 -0.85
C THR A 41 54.66 1.66 0.41
N LEU A 42 54.11 1.27 1.56
CA LEU A 42 54.32 1.97 2.83
C LEU A 42 55.75 1.81 3.37
N LEU A 43 56.41 0.67 3.15
CA LEU A 43 57.77 0.44 3.64
C LEU A 43 58.84 1.15 2.80
N PHE A 44 58.68 1.19 1.48
CA PHE A 44 59.74 1.64 0.57
C PHE A 44 59.42 2.95 -0.16
N LEU A 45 58.15 3.23 -0.48
CA LEU A 45 57.75 4.37 -1.32
C LEU A 45 57.18 5.56 -0.51
N THR A 46 56.98 5.41 0.81
CA THR A 46 56.54 6.52 1.68
C THR A 46 57.36 7.81 1.55
N PRO A 47 58.71 7.79 1.43
CA PRO A 47 59.50 9.02 1.23
C PRO A 47 59.15 9.76 -0.05
N LEU A 48 58.71 9.04 -1.09
CA LEU A 48 58.30 9.64 -2.36
C LEU A 48 56.92 10.31 -2.24
N PHE A 49 55.99 9.68 -1.52
CA PHE A 49 54.65 10.22 -1.31
C PHE A 49 54.59 11.39 -0.34
N TYR A 50 55.64 11.62 0.47
CA TYR A 50 55.71 12.74 1.40
C TYR A 50 55.48 14.10 0.73
N TYR A 51 55.92 14.25 -0.53
CA TYR A 51 55.79 15.49 -1.31
C TYR A 51 54.49 15.59 -2.11
N THR A 52 53.55 14.66 -1.94
CA THR A 52 52.31 14.65 -2.72
C THR A 52 51.44 15.86 -2.34
N PRO A 53 51.16 16.79 -3.27
CA PRO A 53 50.32 17.94 -2.98
C PRO A 53 48.89 17.52 -2.66
N LEU A 54 48.24 18.20 -1.70
CA LEU A 54 46.84 17.96 -1.35
C LEU A 54 45.89 18.05 -2.55
N VAL A 55 46.21 18.92 -3.51
CA VAL A 55 45.44 19.11 -4.75
C VAL A 55 45.33 17.80 -5.55
N VAL A 56 46.38 17.00 -5.61
CA VAL A 56 46.39 15.71 -6.32
C VAL A 56 45.51 14.69 -5.59
N LEU A 57 45.53 14.69 -4.26
CA LEU A 57 44.67 13.80 -3.48
C LEU A 57 43.19 14.17 -3.64
N SER A 58 42.87 15.46 -3.58
CA SER A 58 41.51 15.96 -3.78
C SER A 58 40.99 15.64 -5.18
N SER A 59 41.81 15.76 -6.23
CA SER A 59 41.37 15.46 -7.60
C SER A 59 41.07 13.97 -7.80
N ILE A 60 41.88 13.08 -7.22
CA ILE A 60 41.63 11.63 -7.24
C ILE A 60 40.31 11.29 -6.52
N ILE A 61 40.04 11.92 -5.37
CA ILE A 61 38.79 11.69 -4.62
C ILE A 61 37.58 12.19 -5.43
N ILE A 62 37.63 13.40 -5.98
CA ILE A 62 36.53 13.96 -6.79
C ILE A 62 36.27 13.07 -8.02
N ALA A 63 37.31 12.67 -8.75
CA ALA A 63 37.18 11.78 -9.91
C ALA A 63 36.53 10.44 -9.53
N ALA A 64 36.88 9.87 -8.37
CA ALA A 64 36.28 8.64 -7.89
C ALA A 64 34.80 8.81 -7.48
N MET A 65 34.42 9.97 -6.92
CA MET A 65 33.04 10.24 -6.50
C MET A 65 32.11 10.57 -7.66
N LEU A 66 32.60 11.20 -8.73
CA LEU A 66 31.77 11.52 -9.91
C LEU A 66 31.15 10.27 -10.55
N GLY A 67 31.88 9.14 -10.55
CA GLY A 67 31.36 7.87 -11.06
C GLY A 67 30.34 7.19 -10.15
N LEU A 68 30.13 7.69 -8.93
CA LEU A 68 29.17 7.14 -7.97
C LEU A 68 27.81 7.86 -8.01
N VAL A 69 27.76 9.08 -8.57
CA VAL A 69 26.54 9.86 -8.66
C VAL A 69 25.69 9.37 -9.84
N ASP A 70 24.65 8.60 -9.53
CA ASP A 70 23.66 8.14 -10.50
C ASP A 70 22.52 9.16 -10.65
N TYR A 71 22.72 10.13 -11.54
CA TYR A 71 21.72 11.16 -11.83
C TYR A 71 20.54 10.63 -12.66
N GLU A 72 20.74 9.55 -13.43
CA GLU A 72 19.67 8.93 -14.20
C GLU A 72 18.64 8.27 -13.27
N ALA A 73 19.11 7.61 -12.20
CA ALA A 73 18.25 7.08 -11.15
C ALA A 73 17.39 8.17 -10.49
N ALA A 74 17.97 9.34 -10.20
CA ALA A 74 17.21 10.46 -9.62
C ALA A 74 16.11 10.98 -10.56
N ILE A 75 16.42 11.10 -11.87
CA ILE A 75 15.42 11.50 -12.88
C ILE A 75 14.35 10.42 -13.03
N HIS A 76 14.74 9.15 -12.99
CA HIS A 76 13.82 8.03 -13.07
C HIS A 76 12.85 8.01 -11.88
N LEU A 77 13.34 8.24 -10.67
CA LEU A 77 12.49 8.41 -9.48
C LEU A 77 11.48 9.55 -9.65
N TRP A 78 11.92 10.71 -10.16
CA TRP A 78 11.01 11.84 -10.39
C TRP A 78 9.88 11.51 -11.40
N LYS A 79 10.16 10.69 -12.41
CA LYS A 79 9.17 10.26 -13.41
C LYS A 79 8.20 9.21 -12.88
N LEU A 80 8.66 8.29 -12.03
CA LEU A 80 7.85 7.21 -11.48
C LEU A 80 7.03 7.67 -10.26
N ASP A 81 7.71 8.22 -9.26
CA ASP A 81 7.10 8.59 -7.99
C ASP A 81 7.80 9.80 -7.35
N LYS A 82 7.07 10.91 -7.33
CA LYS A 82 7.56 12.17 -6.76
C LYS A 82 7.90 12.02 -5.27
N PHE A 83 7.20 11.16 -4.53
CA PHE A 83 7.48 10.97 -3.10
C PHE A 83 8.82 10.28 -2.87
N ASP A 84 9.17 9.27 -3.67
CA ASP A 84 10.46 8.59 -3.54
C ASP A 84 11.61 9.51 -3.94
N PHE A 85 11.38 10.40 -4.92
CA PHE A 85 12.31 11.49 -5.19
C PHE A 85 12.48 12.42 -3.99
N PHE A 86 11.41 12.83 -3.30
CA PHE A 86 11.51 13.65 -2.10
C PHE A 86 12.22 12.95 -0.94
N VAL A 87 12.07 11.62 -0.81
CA VAL A 87 12.84 10.81 0.15
C VAL A 87 14.33 10.84 -0.20
N CYS A 88 14.67 10.66 -1.47
CA CYS A 88 16.06 10.72 -1.94
C CYS A 88 16.65 12.13 -1.74
N LEU A 89 15.90 13.17 -2.10
CA LEU A 89 16.29 14.56 -1.92
C LEU A 89 16.49 14.92 -0.44
N SER A 90 15.64 14.42 0.45
CA SER A 90 15.78 14.65 1.88
C SER A 90 17.03 13.98 2.45
N ALA A 91 17.38 12.76 1.97
CA ALA A 91 18.64 12.13 2.31
C ALA A 91 19.82 13.01 1.89
N TYR A 92 19.83 13.46 0.63
CA TYR A 92 20.87 14.30 0.07
C TYR A 92 21.05 15.61 0.85
N LEU A 93 19.96 16.36 1.05
CA LEU A 93 20.00 17.63 1.77
C LEU A 93 20.41 17.43 3.23
N GLY A 94 19.94 16.36 3.88
CA GLY A 94 20.30 16.05 5.27
C GLY A 94 21.79 15.73 5.44
N VAL A 95 22.42 15.06 4.46
CA VAL A 95 23.88 14.83 4.48
C VAL A 95 24.66 16.10 4.15
N VAL A 96 24.23 16.88 3.14
CA VAL A 96 24.93 18.10 2.70
C VAL A 96 24.93 19.19 3.77
N PHE A 97 23.82 19.40 4.46
CA PHE A 97 23.68 20.46 5.47
C PHE A 97 23.90 19.99 6.92
N GLY A 98 24.05 18.69 7.13
CA GLY A 98 24.18 18.10 8.46
C GLY A 98 25.26 17.02 8.49
N THR A 99 24.83 15.79 8.75
CA THR A 99 25.69 14.61 8.82
C THR A 99 25.01 13.44 8.11
N ILE A 100 25.79 12.39 7.82
CA ILE A 100 25.26 11.16 7.23
C ILE A 100 24.12 10.58 8.08
N GLU A 101 24.24 10.64 9.41
CA GLU A 101 23.21 10.18 10.35
C GLU A 101 21.91 10.98 10.21
N ILE A 102 21.98 12.31 10.09
CA ILE A 102 20.81 13.18 9.92
C ILE A 102 20.11 12.89 8.59
N GLY A 103 20.86 12.76 7.49
CA GLY A 103 20.29 12.42 6.18
C GLY A 103 19.59 11.05 6.19
N LEU A 104 20.16 10.06 6.88
CA LEU A 104 19.55 8.74 7.03
C LEU A 104 18.25 8.80 7.84
N ILE A 105 18.27 9.46 9.01
CA ILE A 105 17.07 9.57 9.87
C ILE A 105 15.94 10.29 9.11
N LEU A 106 16.25 11.36 8.38
CA LEU A 106 15.25 12.13 7.65
C LEU A 106 14.59 11.31 6.54
N SER A 107 15.39 10.62 5.73
CA SER A 107 14.88 9.81 4.62
C SER A 107 14.09 8.58 5.09
N VAL A 108 14.61 7.84 6.07
CA VAL A 108 13.89 6.71 6.68
C VAL A 108 12.61 7.19 7.35
N GLY A 109 12.66 8.31 8.08
CA GLY A 109 11.50 8.89 8.75
C GLY A 109 10.39 9.26 7.77
N ILE A 110 10.72 9.90 6.65
CA ILE A 110 9.75 10.24 5.61
C ILE A 110 9.18 8.97 4.95
N SER A 111 10.01 7.96 4.66
CA SER A 111 9.55 6.68 4.10
C SER A 111 8.58 5.95 5.04
N VAL A 112 8.90 5.90 6.34
CA VAL A 112 8.02 5.29 7.35
C VAL A 112 6.73 6.09 7.50
N MET A 113 6.80 7.42 7.54
CA MET A 113 5.61 8.28 7.58
C MET A 113 4.70 8.03 6.37
N ARG A 114 5.29 7.95 5.17
CA ARG A 114 4.57 7.62 3.93
C ARG A 114 3.87 6.27 4.04
N LEU A 115 4.57 5.24 4.55
CA LEU A 115 4.00 3.91 4.75
C LEU A 115 2.80 3.94 5.71
N VAL A 116 2.92 4.66 6.83
CA VAL A 116 1.82 4.81 7.81
C VAL A 116 0.62 5.52 7.18
N LEU A 117 0.84 6.57 6.40
CA LEU A 117 -0.24 7.28 5.70
C LEU A 117 -0.93 6.40 4.65
N PHE A 118 -0.15 5.59 3.92
CA PHE A 118 -0.68 4.64 2.94
C PHE A 118 -1.54 3.56 3.61
N VAL A 119 -1.06 2.95 4.70
CA VAL A 119 -1.81 1.93 5.46
C VAL A 119 -3.03 2.55 6.17
N GLY A 120 -2.92 3.79 6.65
CA GLY A 120 -3.99 4.50 7.36
C GLY A 120 -5.18 4.90 6.49
N ARG A 121 -5.00 4.99 5.16
CA ARG A 121 -6.04 5.40 4.21
C ARG A 121 -6.12 4.44 3.03
N PRO A 122 -6.57 3.19 3.24
CA PRO A 122 -6.83 2.25 2.17
C PRO A 122 -7.88 2.84 1.23
N LYS A 123 -7.75 2.55 -0.06
CA LYS A 123 -8.70 3.05 -1.06
C LYS A 123 -9.98 2.21 -1.00
N ILE A 124 -11.11 2.87 -1.27
CA ILE A 124 -12.40 2.21 -1.40
C ILE A 124 -12.98 2.64 -2.74
N TYR A 125 -13.42 1.69 -3.55
CA TYR A 125 -14.01 1.96 -4.85
C TYR A 125 -15.45 1.46 -4.90
N VAL A 126 -16.30 2.20 -5.62
CA VAL A 126 -17.63 1.72 -6.00
C VAL A 126 -17.50 0.80 -7.20
N MET A 127 -18.10 -0.37 -7.12
CA MET A 127 -18.03 -1.39 -8.15
C MET A 127 -19.33 -1.42 -8.97
N GLY A 128 -19.19 -1.50 -10.28
CA GLY A 128 -20.29 -1.72 -11.22
C GLY A 128 -20.11 -3.04 -11.99
N ASN A 129 -21.20 -3.57 -12.52
CA ASN A 129 -21.19 -4.78 -13.34
C ASN A 129 -20.82 -4.45 -14.78
N ILE A 130 -19.91 -5.23 -15.39
CA ILE A 130 -19.67 -5.15 -16.82
C ILE A 130 -20.77 -5.93 -17.55
N GLN A 131 -21.45 -5.26 -18.48
CA GLN A 131 -22.61 -5.80 -19.20
C GLN A 131 -22.36 -7.21 -19.76
N ASN A 132 -23.36 -8.10 -19.59
CA ASN A 132 -23.31 -9.51 -20.02
C ASN A 132 -22.16 -10.31 -19.40
N SER A 133 -21.71 -9.96 -18.19
CA SER A 133 -20.69 -10.71 -17.47
C SER A 133 -20.97 -10.75 -15.97
N GLU A 134 -20.32 -11.66 -15.26
CA GLU A 134 -20.32 -11.73 -13.80
C GLU A 134 -19.19 -10.89 -13.17
N ILE A 135 -18.55 -10.04 -13.97
CA ILE A 135 -17.37 -9.28 -13.55
C ILE A 135 -17.80 -7.92 -13.02
N TYR A 136 -17.34 -7.60 -11.81
CA TYR A 136 -17.49 -6.29 -11.20
C TYR A 136 -16.17 -5.54 -11.23
N ARG A 137 -16.20 -4.27 -11.63
CA ARG A 137 -15.02 -3.40 -11.72
C ARG A 137 -15.31 -2.00 -11.21
N ASN A 138 -14.25 -1.28 -10.82
CA ASN A 138 -14.33 0.12 -10.42
C ASN A 138 -14.90 0.97 -11.57
N ILE A 139 -15.98 1.68 -11.29
CA ILE A 139 -16.67 2.57 -12.23
C ILE A 139 -15.80 3.73 -12.72
N GLU A 140 -14.82 4.17 -11.92
CA GLU A 140 -13.89 5.25 -12.31
C GLU A 140 -12.94 4.80 -13.43
N HIS A 141 -12.54 3.54 -13.43
CA HIS A 141 -11.65 2.97 -14.45
C HIS A 141 -12.41 2.39 -15.64
N TYR A 142 -13.65 1.93 -15.42
CA TYR A 142 -14.50 1.33 -16.44
C TYR A 142 -15.86 2.04 -16.45
N PRO A 143 -15.99 3.18 -17.14
CA PRO A 143 -17.22 3.98 -17.16
C PRO A 143 -18.45 3.26 -17.73
N GLN A 144 -18.23 2.18 -18.49
CA GLN A 144 -19.29 1.30 -19.01
C GLN A 144 -19.88 0.34 -17.96
N ALA A 145 -19.31 0.29 -16.75
CA ALA A 145 -19.80 -0.55 -15.68
C ALA A 145 -21.11 0.01 -15.11
N ILE A 146 -22.14 -0.84 -15.02
CA ILE A 146 -23.50 -0.47 -14.62
C ILE A 146 -23.65 -0.69 -13.11
N THR A 147 -24.04 0.35 -12.39
CA THR A 147 -24.43 0.28 -10.98
C THR A 147 -25.92 -0.03 -10.85
N ARG A 148 -26.34 -0.58 -9.70
CA ARG A 148 -27.74 -0.90 -9.42
C ARG A 148 -28.27 -0.02 -8.30
N SER A 149 -29.43 0.59 -8.49
CA SER A 149 -30.00 1.57 -7.55
C SER A 149 -30.30 0.97 -6.15
N SER A 150 -30.63 -0.32 -6.05
CA SER A 150 -30.94 -0.99 -4.77
C SER A 150 -29.72 -1.55 -4.02
N LEU A 151 -28.52 -1.53 -4.63
CA LEU A 151 -27.33 -2.23 -4.14
C LEU A 151 -26.08 -1.33 -4.27
N LEU A 152 -25.40 -1.09 -3.16
CA LEU A 152 -24.10 -0.42 -3.17
C LEU A 152 -23.00 -1.44 -2.94
N ILE A 153 -22.12 -1.61 -3.93
CA ILE A 153 -21.00 -2.54 -3.88
C ILE A 153 -19.71 -1.75 -3.68
N LEU A 154 -19.03 -1.97 -2.56
CA LEU A 154 -17.79 -1.30 -2.19
C LEU A 154 -16.64 -2.31 -2.12
N HIS A 155 -15.58 -2.05 -2.88
CA HIS A 155 -14.34 -2.82 -2.82
C HIS A 155 -13.34 -2.16 -1.88
N ILE A 156 -12.86 -2.90 -0.87
CA ILE A 156 -11.87 -2.42 0.09
C ILE A 156 -10.47 -2.86 -0.37
N ASP A 157 -9.67 -1.89 -0.81
CA ASP A 157 -8.33 -2.11 -1.38
C ASP A 157 -7.25 -1.97 -0.29
N GLY A 158 -7.21 -2.93 0.63
CA GLY A 158 -6.18 -3.02 1.66
C GLY A 158 -6.58 -3.76 2.94
N PRO A 159 -5.61 -4.08 3.82
CA PRO A 159 -5.89 -4.71 5.10
C PRO A 159 -6.63 -3.76 6.05
N ILE A 160 -7.44 -4.33 6.95
CA ILE A 160 -8.22 -3.57 7.93
C ILE A 160 -7.54 -3.69 9.29
N TYR A 161 -6.98 -2.57 9.77
CA TYR A 161 -6.27 -2.49 11.04
C TYR A 161 -6.82 -1.36 11.92
N PHE A 162 -6.41 -1.34 13.18
CA PHE A 162 -6.71 -0.25 14.12
C PHE A 162 -6.41 1.14 13.54
N ALA A 163 -5.31 1.26 12.79
CA ALA A 163 -4.89 2.53 12.21
C ALA A 163 -5.85 3.09 11.15
N ASN A 164 -6.67 2.24 10.50
CA ASN A 164 -7.55 2.65 9.40
C ASN A 164 -9.03 2.32 9.62
N SER A 165 -9.40 1.63 10.70
CA SER A 165 -10.76 1.18 10.96
C SER A 165 -11.77 2.35 11.04
N THR A 166 -11.46 3.40 11.81
CA THR A 166 -12.30 4.60 11.89
C THR A 166 -12.44 5.28 10.53
N TYR A 167 -11.33 5.43 9.80
CA TYR A 167 -11.35 6.02 8.46
C TYR A 167 -12.24 5.24 7.49
N LEU A 168 -12.12 3.91 7.48
CA LEU A 168 -12.93 3.02 6.64
C LEU A 168 -14.41 3.16 6.96
N ARG A 169 -14.79 3.13 8.24
CA ARG A 169 -16.18 3.30 8.66
C ARG A 169 -16.76 4.62 8.18
N ASP A 170 -16.06 5.73 8.46
CA ASP A 170 -16.53 7.07 8.09
C ASP A 170 -16.59 7.24 6.57
N ARG A 171 -15.66 6.61 5.84
CA ARG A 171 -15.67 6.64 4.37
C ARG A 171 -16.81 5.82 3.78
N ILE A 172 -17.07 4.62 4.32
CA ILE A 172 -18.22 3.80 3.91
C ILE A 172 -19.53 4.52 4.22
N GLY A 173 -19.66 5.11 5.41
CA GLY A 173 -20.84 5.90 5.79
C GLY A 173 -21.11 7.04 4.81
N ARG A 174 -20.09 7.81 4.43
CA ARG A 174 -20.22 8.88 3.43
C ARG A 174 -20.68 8.38 2.06
N TRP A 175 -20.15 7.24 1.59
CA TRP A 175 -20.62 6.65 0.33
C TRP A 175 -22.09 6.25 0.38
N ILE A 176 -22.54 5.74 1.53
CA ILE A 176 -23.95 5.37 1.73
C ILE A 176 -24.82 6.61 1.73
N ASP A 177 -24.46 7.65 2.49
CA ASP A 177 -25.21 8.90 2.53
C ASP A 177 -25.28 9.55 1.13
N GLU A 178 -24.18 9.57 0.38
CA GLU A 178 -24.10 10.08 -1.00
C GLU A 178 -25.01 9.29 -1.97
N GLU A 179 -25.08 7.96 -1.86
CA GLU A 179 -25.97 7.14 -2.70
C GLU A 179 -27.43 7.28 -2.29
N GLU A 180 -27.76 7.31 -1.00
CA GLU A 180 -29.12 7.55 -0.52
C GLU A 180 -29.66 8.89 -1.04
N ASP A 181 -28.86 9.97 -1.00
CA ASP A 181 -29.27 11.28 -1.51
C ASP A 181 -29.46 11.31 -3.04
N LYS A 182 -28.63 10.58 -3.79
CA LYS A 182 -28.82 10.41 -5.25
C LYS A 182 -30.15 9.74 -5.57
N LEU A 183 -30.46 8.64 -4.89
CA LEU A 183 -31.69 7.85 -5.10
C LEU A 183 -32.94 8.64 -4.73
N ARG A 184 -32.87 9.44 -3.65
CA ARG A 184 -33.97 10.34 -3.26
C ARG A 184 -34.26 11.40 -4.31
N THR A 185 -33.24 11.89 -5.01
CA THR A 185 -33.38 12.92 -6.04
C THR A 185 -33.90 12.35 -7.36
N SER A 186 -33.47 11.14 -7.73
CA SER A 186 -33.92 10.46 -8.95
C SER A 186 -35.30 9.80 -8.83
N GLY A 187 -35.83 9.65 -7.62
CA GLY A 187 -37.10 8.94 -7.36
C GLY A 187 -36.99 7.43 -7.56
N ASP A 188 -35.77 6.89 -7.51
CA ASP A 188 -35.49 5.48 -7.71
C ASP A 188 -35.77 4.65 -6.45
N ILE A 189 -35.69 3.32 -6.59
CA ILE A 189 -35.80 2.38 -5.48
C ILE A 189 -34.74 2.70 -4.42
N SER A 190 -35.15 2.74 -3.14
CA SER A 190 -34.23 2.99 -2.03
C SER A 190 -33.13 1.93 -1.94
N LEU A 191 -31.97 2.34 -1.44
CA LEU A 191 -30.87 1.44 -1.14
C LEU A 191 -31.32 0.40 -0.10
N GLN A 192 -30.96 -0.87 -0.29
CA GLN A 192 -31.36 -1.95 0.63
C GLN A 192 -30.18 -2.81 1.11
N TYR A 193 -29.18 -3.04 0.25
CA TYR A 193 -28.00 -3.82 0.62
C TYR A 193 -26.70 -3.08 0.34
N ILE A 194 -25.76 -3.27 1.24
CA ILE A 194 -24.36 -2.85 1.10
C ILE A 194 -23.51 -4.11 1.00
N VAL A 195 -22.88 -4.32 -0.16
CA VAL A 195 -21.97 -5.44 -0.39
C VAL A 195 -20.53 -4.95 -0.23
N LEU A 196 -19.82 -5.49 0.75
CA LEU A 196 -18.38 -5.25 0.92
C LEU A 196 -17.59 -6.37 0.26
N ASP A 197 -16.90 -6.04 -0.83
CA ASP A 197 -15.92 -6.92 -1.45
C ASP A 197 -14.59 -6.85 -0.68
N MET A 198 -14.26 -7.96 -0.03
CA MET A 198 -13.07 -8.16 0.79
C MET A 198 -11.96 -8.92 0.07
N SER A 199 -12.03 -9.08 -1.24
CA SER A 199 -11.04 -9.85 -2.02
C SER A 199 -9.61 -9.31 -1.90
N ALA A 200 -9.42 -8.00 -1.76
CA ALA A 200 -8.11 -7.37 -1.54
C ALA A 200 -7.75 -7.20 -0.04
N VAL A 201 -8.64 -7.59 0.88
CA VAL A 201 -8.40 -7.52 2.31
C VAL A 201 -7.57 -8.74 2.73
N GLY A 202 -6.24 -8.58 2.71
CA GLY A 202 -5.32 -9.67 3.07
C GLY A 202 -5.37 -10.05 4.55
N ASN A 203 -5.74 -9.12 5.44
CA ASN A 203 -5.79 -9.38 6.89
C ASN A 203 -6.73 -8.40 7.60
N ILE A 204 -7.23 -8.82 8.76
CA ILE A 204 -8.05 -8.00 9.67
C ILE A 204 -7.59 -8.17 11.12
N ASP A 205 -7.54 -7.10 11.91
CA ASP A 205 -7.30 -7.18 13.36
C ASP A 205 -8.59 -7.06 14.18
N THR A 206 -8.48 -7.17 15.50
CA THR A 206 -9.62 -7.10 16.42
C THR A 206 -10.40 -5.79 16.26
N SER A 207 -9.70 -4.67 16.09
CA SER A 207 -10.33 -3.36 15.89
C SER A 207 -11.05 -3.26 14.56
N GLY A 208 -10.54 -3.90 13.50
CA GLY A 208 -11.23 -4.06 12.23
C GLY A 208 -12.52 -4.88 12.35
N ILE A 209 -12.50 -5.97 13.13
CA ILE A 209 -13.71 -6.77 13.38
C ILE A 209 -14.76 -5.97 14.14
N SER A 210 -14.37 -5.29 15.23
CA SER A 210 -15.27 -4.39 15.97
C SER A 210 -15.82 -3.27 15.07
N MET A 211 -15.03 -2.81 14.10
CA MET A 211 -15.49 -1.85 13.11
C MET A 211 -16.63 -2.40 12.25
N LEU A 212 -16.50 -3.62 11.73
CA LEU A 212 -17.54 -4.28 10.95
C LEU A 212 -18.80 -4.57 11.78
N GLU A 213 -18.65 -4.97 13.05
CA GLU A 213 -19.79 -5.18 13.96
C GLU A 213 -20.58 -3.90 14.19
N GLU A 214 -19.89 -2.77 14.39
CA GLU A 214 -20.55 -1.48 14.55
C GLU A 214 -21.19 -1.00 13.25
N LEU A 215 -20.51 -1.19 12.11
CA LEU A 215 -21.07 -0.90 10.79
C LEU A 215 -22.37 -1.69 10.57
N ASN A 216 -22.38 -3.00 10.86
CA ASN A 216 -23.59 -3.83 10.76
C ASN A 216 -24.73 -3.30 11.64
N LYS A 217 -24.44 -2.84 12.87
CA LYS A 217 -25.44 -2.24 13.76
C LYS A 217 -25.99 -0.92 13.23
N ILE A 218 -25.11 -0.05 12.69
CA ILE A 218 -25.52 1.23 12.10
C ILE A 218 -26.42 1.00 10.89
N LEU A 219 -26.04 0.07 10.00
CA LEU A 219 -26.82 -0.28 8.82
C LEU A 219 -28.17 -0.91 9.20
N GLY A 220 -28.19 -1.81 10.18
CA GLY A 220 -29.43 -2.41 10.66
C GLY A 220 -30.43 -1.40 11.22
N ARG A 221 -29.95 -0.32 11.87
CA ARG A 221 -30.82 0.80 12.33
C ARG A 221 -31.42 1.62 11.18
N ARG A 222 -30.78 1.60 10.01
CA ARG A 222 -31.25 2.24 8.77
C ARG A 222 -32.01 1.27 7.86
N GLU A 223 -32.34 0.07 8.34
CA GLU A 223 -32.97 -1.00 7.55
C GLU A 223 -32.13 -1.47 6.35
N LEU A 224 -30.84 -1.12 6.32
CA LEU A 224 -29.87 -1.58 5.34
C LEU A 224 -29.23 -2.89 5.80
N LYS A 225 -29.01 -3.82 4.87
CA LYS A 225 -28.39 -5.11 5.15
C LYS A 225 -26.94 -5.12 4.65
N LEU A 226 -26.02 -5.43 5.56
CA LEU A 226 -24.62 -5.66 5.24
C LEU A 226 -24.43 -7.08 4.66
N VAL A 227 -23.65 -7.19 3.60
CA VAL A 227 -23.25 -8.44 2.95
C VAL A 227 -21.74 -8.43 2.73
N ILE A 228 -21.09 -9.55 3.02
CA ILE A 228 -19.64 -9.73 2.83
C ILE A 228 -19.39 -10.64 1.64
N ALA A 229 -18.54 -10.19 0.71
CA ALA A 229 -18.15 -10.97 -0.46
C ALA A 229 -16.64 -11.22 -0.47
N ASN A 230 -16.24 -12.43 -0.85
CA ASN A 230 -14.87 -12.87 -1.03
C ASN A 230 -13.88 -12.55 0.13
N PRO A 231 -14.22 -12.85 1.40
CA PRO A 231 -13.28 -12.71 2.49
C PRO A 231 -12.16 -13.76 2.38
N GLY A 232 -10.90 -13.32 2.38
CA GLY A 232 -9.74 -14.22 2.33
C GLY A 232 -9.66 -15.18 3.52
N ALA A 233 -8.92 -16.29 3.37
CA ALA A 233 -8.88 -17.37 4.38
C ALA A 233 -8.49 -16.91 5.79
N GLU A 234 -7.48 -16.04 5.92
CA GLU A 234 -7.06 -15.52 7.24
C GLU A 234 -8.10 -14.55 7.83
N VAL A 235 -8.77 -13.76 6.98
CA VAL A 235 -9.89 -12.91 7.39
C VAL A 235 -11.04 -13.77 7.89
N MET A 236 -11.46 -14.78 7.13
CA MET A 236 -12.55 -15.68 7.51
C MET A 236 -12.27 -16.42 8.80
N LYS A 237 -11.05 -16.92 8.99
CA LYS A 237 -10.63 -17.59 10.23
C LYS A 237 -10.76 -16.69 11.46
N LYS A 238 -10.52 -15.38 11.32
CA LYS A 238 -10.67 -14.41 12.41
C LYS A 238 -12.13 -14.02 12.62
N LEU A 239 -12.89 -13.80 11.54
CA LEU A 239 -14.33 -13.56 11.61
C LEU A 239 -15.06 -14.73 12.29
N SER A 240 -14.71 -15.98 11.97
CA SER A 240 -15.34 -17.17 12.55
C SER A 240 -15.01 -17.40 14.02
N LYS A 241 -13.91 -16.82 14.52
CA LYS A 241 -13.57 -16.83 15.95
C LYS A 241 -14.25 -15.69 16.72
N SER A 242 -14.83 -14.73 16.02
CA SER A 242 -15.55 -13.59 16.59
C SER A 242 -17.06 -13.81 16.56
N THR A 243 -17.80 -12.95 17.27
CA THR A 243 -19.27 -12.91 17.24
C THR A 243 -19.85 -12.32 15.95
N PHE A 244 -19.00 -11.81 15.03
CA PHE A 244 -19.45 -11.12 13.83
C PHE A 244 -20.30 -12.01 12.91
N ILE A 245 -19.89 -13.26 12.65
CA ILE A 245 -20.63 -14.17 11.75
C ILE A 245 -22.03 -14.46 12.30
N GLU A 246 -22.17 -14.60 13.61
CA GLU A 246 -23.46 -14.79 14.27
C GLU A 246 -24.32 -13.53 14.21
N SER A 247 -23.70 -12.35 14.31
CA SER A 247 -24.40 -11.06 14.25
C SER A 247 -24.90 -10.70 12.85
N ILE A 248 -24.16 -11.04 11.79
CA ILE A 248 -24.55 -10.71 10.40
C ILE A 248 -25.44 -11.78 9.78
N GLY A 249 -25.29 -13.04 10.21
CA GLY A 249 -25.91 -14.21 9.60
C GLY A 249 -24.97 -14.87 8.57
N LYS A 250 -24.82 -16.19 8.66
CA LYS A 250 -23.95 -16.97 7.74
C LYS A 250 -24.41 -16.86 6.29
N GLU A 251 -25.69 -16.64 6.08
CA GLU A 251 -26.34 -16.44 4.78
C GLU A 251 -26.00 -15.11 4.10
N ARG A 252 -25.19 -14.25 4.73
CA ARG A 252 -24.76 -12.96 4.17
C ARG A 252 -23.27 -12.91 3.86
N ILE A 253 -22.62 -14.07 3.79
CA ILE A 253 -21.22 -14.21 3.44
C ILE A 253 -21.11 -15.09 2.20
N TYR A 254 -20.53 -14.54 1.13
CA TYR A 254 -20.46 -15.18 -0.19
C TYR A 254 -19.01 -15.27 -0.68
N LEU A 255 -18.74 -16.23 -1.58
CA LEU A 255 -17.40 -16.43 -2.15
C LEU A 255 -17.10 -15.39 -3.24
N THR A 256 -18.12 -14.97 -3.99
CA THR A 256 -17.96 -13.98 -5.06
C THR A 256 -18.94 -12.82 -4.91
N VAL A 257 -18.59 -11.67 -5.50
CA VAL A 257 -19.48 -10.50 -5.57
C VAL A 257 -20.71 -10.83 -6.43
N ALA A 258 -20.55 -11.62 -7.50
CA ALA A 258 -21.66 -12.02 -8.35
C ALA A 258 -22.69 -12.88 -7.60
N GLU A 259 -22.24 -13.85 -6.80
CA GLU A 259 -23.11 -14.65 -5.93
C GLU A 259 -23.84 -13.78 -4.90
N ALA A 260 -23.11 -12.86 -4.25
CA ALA A 260 -23.70 -11.93 -3.28
C ALA A 260 -24.81 -11.09 -3.91
N VAL A 261 -24.55 -10.52 -5.10
CA VAL A 261 -25.54 -9.71 -5.82
C VAL A 261 -26.73 -10.55 -6.26
N ALA A 262 -26.51 -11.75 -6.81
CA ALA A 262 -27.59 -12.64 -7.23
C ALA A 262 -28.49 -13.04 -6.05
N ALA A 263 -27.91 -13.30 -4.88
CA ALA A 263 -28.68 -13.60 -3.68
C ALA A 263 -29.45 -12.38 -3.17
N CYS A 264 -28.86 -11.18 -3.19
CA CYS A 264 -29.55 -9.94 -2.86
C CYS A 264 -30.72 -9.68 -3.82
N ASP A 265 -30.52 -9.84 -5.12
CA ASP A 265 -31.57 -9.70 -6.15
C ASP A 265 -32.72 -10.69 -5.90
N PHE A 266 -32.42 -11.96 -5.62
CA PHE A 266 -33.43 -12.96 -5.29
C PHE A 266 -34.27 -12.53 -4.08
N MET A 267 -33.61 -12.07 -3.00
CA MET A 267 -34.29 -11.62 -1.78
C MET A 267 -35.14 -10.37 -2.03
N LEU A 268 -34.66 -9.43 -2.86
CA LEU A 268 -35.41 -8.25 -3.28
C LEU A 268 -36.68 -8.62 -4.04
N HIS A 269 -36.62 -9.61 -4.93
CA HIS A 269 -37.77 -10.10 -5.67
C HIS A 269 -38.79 -10.80 -4.78
N THR A 270 -38.36 -11.65 -3.84
CA THR A 270 -39.27 -12.33 -2.91
C THR A 270 -39.95 -11.40 -1.89
N ALA A 271 -39.38 -10.22 -1.63
CA ALA A 271 -39.93 -9.24 -0.69
C ALA A 271 -41.03 -8.34 -1.30
N LYS A 272 -41.20 -8.32 -2.62
CA LYS A 272 -42.35 -7.70 -3.28
C LYS A 272 -43.45 -8.76 -3.47
N PRO A 273 -44.56 -8.74 -2.72
CA PRO A 273 -45.69 -9.62 -3.00
C PRO A 273 -46.38 -9.21 -4.30
N ASP A 274 -47.01 -10.20 -4.94
CA ASP A 274 -47.64 -10.17 -6.25
C ASP A 274 -48.41 -8.88 -6.58
N SER A 275 -48.17 -8.36 -7.79
CA SER A 275 -49.10 -7.45 -8.45
C SER A 275 -50.50 -8.08 -8.54
N PRO A 276 -51.60 -7.34 -8.28
CA PRO A 276 -52.93 -7.90 -8.29
C PRO A 276 -53.27 -8.48 -9.67
N VAL A 277 -53.78 -9.73 -9.66
CA VAL A 277 -54.32 -10.43 -10.82
C VAL A 277 -55.36 -9.53 -11.51
N PRO A 278 -55.32 -9.34 -12.84
CA PRO A 278 -56.36 -8.58 -13.52
C PRO A 278 -57.71 -9.31 -13.35
N GLU A 279 -58.69 -8.63 -12.76
CA GLU A 279 -60.08 -9.05 -12.83
C GLU A 279 -60.49 -9.09 -14.30
N PHE A 280 -60.64 -10.31 -14.84
CA PHE A 280 -61.37 -10.52 -16.08
C PHE A 280 -62.84 -10.21 -15.80
N ASN A 281 -63.24 -8.97 -16.11
CA ASN A 281 -64.64 -8.61 -16.24
C ASN A 281 -65.25 -9.36 -17.43
N ASN A 282 -66.08 -10.35 -17.12
CA ASN A 282 -67.00 -10.94 -18.10
C ASN A 282 -68.10 -9.93 -18.42
N VAL A 283 -68.13 -9.47 -19.68
CA VAL A 283 -69.30 -8.91 -20.36
C VAL A 283 -69.49 -9.68 -21.66
#